data_AF-A0A2V9QQW8-F1
#
_entry.id   AF-A0A2V9QQW8-F1
#
_cell.length_a   1.000
_cell.length_b   1.000
_cell.length_c   1.000
_cell.angle_alpha   90.00
_cell.angle_beta   90.00
_cell.angle_gamma   90.00
#
_symmetry.space_group_name_H-M   'P 1'
#
loop_
_entity.id
_entity.type
_entity.pdbx_description
1 polymer ?
#
loop_
_entity_poly.entity_id
_entity_poly.type
_entity_poly.pdbx_seq_one_letter_code
_entity_poly.pdbx_strand_id
1 'polypeptide(L)'
;MKIDFDKMQGLVPAIVQDSASGDVLMLGFMNADAWAKTLSFGYVTFYSRTRNQLWTKGETSGNRLKVISATTDCDRDSILIKAEVEGEGVVCHEGTRSCFTKTIEIPIADLQESAR
;
A
#
# COMPACT_ATOMS: atom_id res chain seq x y z
N MET A 1 -14.09 12.74 -3.66
CA MET A 1 -13.38 12.98 -2.38
C MET A 1 -11.89 13.10 -2.69
N LYS A 2 -11.12 13.93 -1.97
CA LYS A 2 -9.69 14.21 -2.21
C LYS A 2 -8.87 13.82 -0.97
N ILE A 3 -7.67 13.26 -1.18
CA ILE A 3 -6.68 12.94 -0.14
C ILE A 3 -6.09 14.24 0.45
N ASP A 4 -5.94 14.27 1.76
CA ASP A 4 -5.32 15.37 2.52
C ASP A 4 -3.83 15.07 2.77
N PHE A 5 -3.00 15.34 1.77
CA PHE A 5 -1.56 15.14 1.89
C PHE A 5 -0.91 16.07 2.91
N ASP A 6 -1.46 17.27 3.11
CA ASP A 6 -0.88 18.28 4.00
C ASP A 6 -0.92 17.83 5.46
N LYS A 7 -2.00 17.13 5.86
CA LYS A 7 -2.13 16.52 7.19
C LYS A 7 -0.98 15.55 7.53
N MET A 8 -0.42 14.89 6.53
CA MET A 8 0.70 13.94 6.67
C MET A 8 2.01 14.48 6.08
N GLN A 9 2.21 15.80 6.12
CA GLN A 9 3.46 16.44 5.67
C GLN A 9 3.83 16.08 4.21
N GLY A 10 2.82 15.99 3.34
CA GLY A 10 2.97 15.69 1.92
C GLY A 10 3.05 14.20 1.58
N LEU A 11 2.94 13.29 2.55
CA LEU A 11 3.18 11.87 2.35
C LEU A 11 2.22 10.97 3.14
N VAL A 12 1.31 10.29 2.44
CA VAL A 12 0.31 9.41 3.07
C VAL A 12 0.68 7.94 2.96
N PRO A 13 0.29 7.09 3.92
CA PRO A 13 0.32 5.64 3.75
C PRO A 13 -0.66 5.20 2.65
N ALA A 14 -0.21 4.26 1.84
CA ALA A 14 -1.01 3.59 0.82
C ALA A 14 -0.94 2.08 1.03
N ILE A 15 -2.06 1.51 1.45
CA ILE A 15 -2.27 0.07 1.61
C ILE A 15 -2.70 -0.48 0.26
N VAL A 16 -2.03 -1.53 -0.20
CA VAL A 16 -2.44 -2.28 -1.38
C VAL A 16 -3.05 -3.60 -0.93
N GLN A 17 -4.27 -3.84 -1.37
CA GLN A 17 -5.01 -5.07 -1.15
C GLN A 17 -5.25 -5.79 -2.47
N ASP A 18 -5.22 -7.11 -2.44
CA ASP A 18 -5.63 -7.93 -3.56
C ASP A 18 -7.12 -7.71 -3.86
N SER A 19 -7.44 -7.37 -5.11
CA SER A 19 -8.81 -7.08 -5.52
C SER A 19 -9.74 -8.29 -5.47
N ALA A 20 -9.20 -9.52 -5.58
CA ALA A 20 -9.96 -10.76 -5.62
C ALA A 20 -10.03 -11.43 -4.24
N SER A 21 -8.90 -11.59 -3.54
CA SER A 21 -8.87 -12.29 -2.24
C SER A 21 -9.12 -11.39 -1.04
N GLY A 22 -8.84 -10.08 -1.16
CA GLY A 22 -8.85 -9.18 0.00
C GLY A 22 -7.58 -9.27 0.86
N ASP A 23 -6.56 -10.03 0.46
CA ASP A 23 -5.30 -10.07 1.20
C ASP A 23 -4.60 -8.71 1.15
N VAL A 24 -4.05 -8.26 2.27
CA VAL A 24 -3.15 -7.10 2.27
C VAL A 24 -1.83 -7.53 1.64
N LEU A 25 -1.47 -6.89 0.52
CA LEU A 25 -0.28 -7.22 -0.27
C LEU A 25 0.95 -6.49 0.25
N MET A 26 0.84 -5.19 0.44
CA MET A 26 1.94 -4.34 0.93
C MET A 26 1.42 -2.99 1.42
N LEU A 27 2.27 -2.31 2.18
CA LEU A 27 2.13 -0.89 2.48
C LEU A 27 3.30 -0.14 1.83
N GLY A 28 2.99 0.99 1.20
CA GLY A 28 3.97 1.97 0.77
C GLY A 28 3.51 3.37 1.12
N PHE A 29 4.24 4.37 0.64
CA PHE A 29 3.92 5.77 0.85
C PHE A 29 3.75 6.48 -0.48
N MET A 30 2.79 7.40 -0.55
CA MET A 30 2.52 8.21 -1.74
C MET A 30 2.55 9.68 -1.36
N ASN A 31 3.24 10.49 -2.17
CA ASN A 31 3.01 11.92 -2.23
C ASN A 31 1.98 12.23 -3.33
N ALA A 32 1.64 13.52 -3.49
CA ALA A 32 0.67 13.95 -4.50
C ALA A 32 1.05 13.50 -5.92
N ASP A 33 2.34 13.54 -6.27
CA ASP A 33 2.84 13.13 -7.59
C ASP A 33 2.75 11.62 -7.82
N ALA A 34 3.05 10.81 -6.81
CA ALA A 34 2.91 9.36 -6.85
C ALA A 34 1.45 8.95 -7.05
N TRP A 35 0.53 9.63 -6.36
CA TRP A 35 -0.90 9.43 -6.54
C TRP A 35 -1.38 9.85 -7.92
N ALA A 36 -0.97 11.04 -8.40
CA ALA A 36 -1.30 11.51 -9.74
C ALA A 36 -0.79 10.55 -10.83
N LYS A 37 0.46 10.06 -10.68
CA LYS A 37 1.02 9.07 -11.60
C LYS A 37 0.26 7.76 -11.54
N THR A 38 -0.11 7.28 -10.35
CA THR A 38 -0.94 6.07 -10.17
C THR A 38 -2.26 6.18 -10.94
N LEU A 39 -2.95 7.32 -10.83
CA LEU A 39 -4.21 7.57 -11.55
C LEU A 39 -4.01 7.63 -13.07
N SER A 40 -2.95 8.26 -13.55
CA SER A 40 -2.68 8.40 -14.99
C SER A 40 -2.19 7.11 -15.65
N PHE A 41 -1.38 6.32 -14.92
CA PHE A 41 -0.67 5.17 -15.48
C PHE A 41 -1.44 3.87 -15.27
N GLY A 42 -2.36 3.82 -14.30
CA GLY A 42 -3.16 2.64 -13.98
C GLY A 42 -2.41 1.59 -13.15
N TYR A 43 -1.20 1.90 -12.68
CA TYR A 43 -0.38 1.03 -11.85
C TYR A 43 0.08 1.74 -10.59
N VAL A 44 0.20 0.99 -9.49
CA VAL A 44 0.61 1.54 -8.19
C VAL A 44 2.02 2.14 -8.27
N THR A 45 2.09 3.46 -8.11
CA THR A 45 3.33 4.23 -7.99
C THR A 45 3.48 4.76 -6.58
N PHE A 46 4.61 4.45 -5.95
CA PHE A 46 4.98 4.97 -4.64
C PHE A 46 5.99 6.10 -4.76
N TYR A 47 6.19 6.81 -3.66
CA TYR A 47 7.30 7.73 -3.47
C TYR A 47 8.31 7.14 -2.48
N SER A 48 9.56 7.00 -2.91
CA SER A 48 10.65 6.49 -2.09
C SER A 48 11.27 7.64 -1.29
N ARG A 49 11.01 7.68 0.02
CA ARG A 49 11.60 8.68 0.93
C ARG A 49 13.13 8.69 0.93
N THR A 50 13.73 7.51 0.83
CA THR A 50 15.20 7.36 0.86
C THR A 50 15.85 7.77 -0.45
N ARG A 51 15.18 7.60 -1.59
CA ARG A 51 15.71 7.95 -2.92
C ARG A 51 15.16 9.28 -3.45
N ASN A 52 14.22 9.91 -2.75
CA ASN A 52 13.53 11.13 -3.15
C ASN A 52 13.00 11.06 -4.61
N GLN A 53 12.35 9.96 -4.96
CA GLN A 53 11.85 9.72 -6.32
C GLN A 53 10.59 8.87 -6.35
N LEU A 54 9.84 9.00 -7.45
CA LEU A 54 8.75 8.09 -7.79
C LEU A 54 9.29 6.70 -8.16
N TRP A 55 8.52 5.67 -7.85
CA TRP A 55 8.82 4.29 -8.19
C TRP A 55 7.52 3.51 -8.41
N THR A 56 7.32 2.99 -9.61
CA THR A 56 6.15 2.13 -9.88
C THR A 56 6.48 0.69 -9.53
N LYS A 57 5.62 0.06 -8.71
CA LYS A 57 5.85 -1.32 -8.29
C LYS A 57 5.91 -2.24 -9.51
N GLY A 58 6.97 -3.04 -9.59
CA GLY A 58 7.16 -4.01 -10.66
C GLY A 58 7.72 -3.43 -11.96
N GLU A 59 8.19 -2.18 -11.99
CA GLU A 59 8.86 -1.60 -13.18
C GLU A 59 10.05 -2.45 -13.65
N THR A 60 10.83 -3.01 -12.73
CA THR A 60 11.99 -3.87 -13.03
C THR A 60 11.64 -5.36 -13.07
N SER A 61 10.80 -5.83 -12.15
CA SER A 61 10.54 -7.27 -11.99
C SER A 61 9.38 -7.80 -12.84
N GLY A 62 8.59 -6.93 -13.49
CA GLY A 62 7.34 -7.30 -14.16
C GLY A 62 6.16 -7.57 -13.21
N ASN A 63 6.41 -7.76 -11.91
CA ASN A 63 5.37 -7.98 -10.89
C ASN A 63 4.67 -6.67 -10.50
N ARG A 64 3.86 -6.18 -11.43
CA ARG A 64 3.13 -4.90 -11.35
C ARG A 64 1.82 -5.06 -10.59
N LEU A 65 1.32 -3.93 -10.10
CA LEU A 65 0.06 -3.84 -9.35
C LEU A 65 -0.90 -2.95 -10.14
N LYS A 66 -1.79 -3.55 -10.92
CA LYS A 66 -2.76 -2.83 -11.73
C LYS A 66 -3.90 -2.36 -10.84
N VAL A 67 -4.20 -1.06 -10.88
CA VAL A 67 -5.21 -0.45 -10.02
C VAL A 67 -6.61 -0.84 -10.52
N ILE A 68 -7.42 -1.41 -9.63
CA ILE A 68 -8.83 -1.74 -9.90
C ILE A 68 -9.75 -0.70 -9.27
N SER A 69 -9.48 -0.30 -8.03
CA SER A 69 -10.20 0.77 -7.34
C SER A 69 -9.36 1.36 -6.22
N ALA A 70 -9.76 2.52 -5.72
CA ALA A 70 -9.14 3.14 -4.56
C ALA A 70 -10.19 3.80 -3.67
N THR A 71 -9.94 3.78 -2.36
CA THR A 71 -10.74 4.43 -1.33
C THR A 71 -9.80 5.13 -0.35
N THR A 72 -10.35 6.03 0.46
CA THR A 72 -9.64 6.74 1.52
C THR A 72 -10.43 6.58 2.82
N ASP A 73 -9.75 6.70 3.95
CA ASP A 73 -10.36 6.64 5.27
C ASP A 73 -11.18 7.90 5.60
N CYS A 74 -11.77 7.91 6.79
CA CYS A 74 -12.76 8.91 7.18
C CYS A 74 -12.17 10.32 7.34
N ASP A 75 -10.90 10.44 7.66
CA ASP A 75 -10.16 11.68 7.83
C ASP A 75 -9.16 11.96 6.69
N ARG A 76 -9.19 11.12 5.64
CA ARG A 76 -8.62 11.33 4.31
C ARG A 76 -7.09 11.38 4.27
N ASP A 77 -6.44 10.73 5.22
CA ASP A 77 -4.97 10.72 5.33
C ASP A 77 -4.34 9.38 4.97
N SER A 78 -5.14 8.41 4.56
CA SER A 78 -4.67 7.12 4.04
C SER A 78 -5.36 6.73 2.73
N ILE A 79 -4.69 5.88 1.94
CA ILE A 79 -5.26 5.32 0.71
C ILE A 79 -5.32 3.80 0.82
N LEU A 80 -6.48 3.21 0.54
CA LEU A 80 -6.63 1.79 0.28
C LEU A 80 -6.82 1.56 -1.21
N ILE A 81 -5.86 0.90 -1.84
CA ILE A 81 -5.87 0.55 -3.26
C ILE A 81 -6.19 -0.94 -3.39
N LYS A 82 -7.23 -1.28 -4.15
CA LYS A 82 -7.44 -2.65 -4.61
C LYS A 82 -6.73 -2.85 -5.95
N ALA A 83 -5.87 -3.85 -6.03
CA ALA A 83 -5.05 -4.11 -7.20
C ALA A 83 -5.13 -5.56 -7.67
N GLU A 84 -4.92 -5.75 -8.96
CA GLU A 84 -4.60 -7.04 -9.58
C GLU A 84 -3.08 -7.20 -9.64
N VAL A 85 -2.58 -8.37 -9.21
CA VAL A 85 -1.14 -8.68 -9.21
C VAL A 85 -0.77 -9.32 -10.54
N GLU A 86 0.05 -8.63 -11.34
CA GLU A 86 0.58 -9.14 -12.60
C GLU A 86 1.94 -9.85 -12.41
N GLY A 87 2.45 -10.46 -13.48
CA GLY A 87 3.73 -11.16 -13.49
C GLY A 87 3.62 -12.54 -12.85
N GLU A 88 4.58 -12.88 -12.00
CA GLU A 88 4.65 -14.19 -11.32
C GLU A 88 3.69 -14.31 -10.13
N GLY A 89 2.84 -13.29 -9.91
CA GLY A 89 1.86 -13.30 -8.81
C GLY A 89 2.47 -13.02 -7.43
N VAL A 90 3.72 -12.57 -7.37
CA VAL A 90 4.45 -12.22 -6.13
C VAL A 90 4.59 -10.70 -5.97
N VAL A 91 4.48 -10.20 -4.74
CA VAL A 91 4.64 -8.75 -4.46
C VAL A 91 5.93 -8.48 -3.71
N CYS A 92 6.28 -9.34 -2.76
CA CYS A 92 7.46 -9.22 -1.93
C CYS A 92 8.72 -9.64 -2.68
N HIS A 93 9.85 -9.02 -2.35
CA HIS A 93 11.16 -9.40 -2.88
C HIS A 93 11.66 -10.75 -2.33
N GLU A 94 11.05 -11.25 -1.25
CA GLU A 94 11.29 -12.59 -0.70
C GLU A 94 10.53 -13.69 -1.48
N GLY A 95 9.88 -13.36 -2.60
CA GLY A 95 9.17 -14.34 -3.45
C GLY A 95 7.76 -14.69 -2.97
N THR A 96 7.20 -13.93 -2.03
CA THR A 96 5.86 -14.16 -1.48
C THR A 96 4.81 -13.22 -2.08
N ARG A 97 3.55 -13.68 -2.09
CA ARG A 97 2.41 -12.88 -2.58
C ARG A 97 2.19 -11.61 -1.77
N SER A 98 2.37 -11.67 -0.45
CA SER A 98 2.26 -10.52 0.45
C SER A 98 3.60 -10.26 1.14
N CYS A 99 3.84 -9.00 1.54
CA CYS A 99 4.93 -8.62 2.42
C CYS A 99 4.68 -9.01 3.89
N PHE A 100 3.44 -9.30 4.28
CA PHE A 100 3.04 -9.56 5.66
C PHE A 100 3.09 -11.06 6.01
N THR A 101 4.30 -11.64 5.96
CA THR A 101 4.52 -13.08 6.20
C THR A 101 5.13 -13.40 7.56
N LYS A 102 5.61 -12.38 8.28
CA LYS A 102 6.27 -12.53 9.57
C LYS A 102 5.30 -12.16 10.69
N THR A 103 5.06 -13.10 11.60
CA THR A 103 4.19 -12.89 12.76
C THR A 103 4.89 -12.05 13.82
N ILE A 104 4.16 -11.10 14.40
CA ILE A 104 4.56 -10.42 15.63
C ILE A 104 3.80 -11.08 16.77
N GLU A 105 4.51 -11.59 17.77
CA GLU A 105 3.89 -12.16 18.97
C GLU A 105 3.19 -11.07 19.77
N ILE A 106 1.93 -11.33 20.14
CA ILE A 106 1.14 -10.45 21.02
C ILE A 106 1.11 -11.12 22.40
N PRO A 107 1.74 -10.52 23.43
CA PRO A 107 1.64 -11.03 24.79
C PRO A 107 0.19 -10.95 25.27
N ILE A 108 -0.48 -12.10 25.41
CA ILE A 108 -1.91 -12.15 25.77
C ILE A 108 -2.14 -11.84 27.26
N ALA A 109 -1.10 -11.85 28.10
CA ALA A 109 -1.19 -11.68 29.54
C ALA A 109 -1.82 -10.34 29.98
N ASP A 110 -1.72 -9.28 29.18
CA ASP A 110 -2.18 -7.93 29.55
C ASP A 110 -3.50 -7.50 28.86
N LEU A 111 -4.10 -8.35 28.01
CA LEU A 111 -5.29 -8.00 27.23
C LEU A 111 -6.62 -8.11 28.00
N GLN A 112 -6.60 -8.68 29.21
CA GLN A 112 -7.82 -8.88 30.02
C GLN A 112 -8.13 -7.73 30.99
N GLU A 113 -7.21 -6.81 31.25
CA GLU A 113 -7.45 -5.69 32.20
C GLU A 113 -7.92 -4.40 31.53
N SER A 114 -7.73 -4.24 30.21
CA SER A 114 -8.07 -3.01 29.48
C SER A 114 -9.45 -3.01 28.80
N ALA A 115 -10.22 -4.10 28.95
CA ALA A 115 -11.57 -4.24 28.39
C ALA A 115 -12.70 -3.96 29.40
N ARG A 116 -12.39 -3.26 30.51
CA ARG A 116 -13.37 -2.76 31.48
C ARG A 116 -13.47 -1.24 31.43
#